data_AF-A0A9W7GVK3-F1
#
_entry.id   AF-A0A9W7GVK3-F1
#
_cell.length_a   1.000
_cell.length_b   1.000
_cell.length_c   1.000
_cell.angle_alpha   90.00
_cell.angle_beta   90.00
_cell.angle_gamma   90.00
#
_symmetry.space_group_name_H-M   'P 1'
#
loop_
_entity.id
_entity.type
_entity.pdbx_description
1 polymer ?
#
loop_
_entity_poly.entity_id
_entity_poly.type
_entity_poly.pdbx_seq_one_letter_code
_entity_poly.pdbx_strand_id
1 'polypeptide(L)'
;MQVTSSFGETVVTRKLYRICPLSVQGHVFPVDLMELPCYGIDVFLGIDWLTEHRSVVDFDVKRVTLKLADNYEVVVVGENVKF
;
A
#
# COMPACT_ATOMS: atom_id res chain seq x y z
N MET A 1 -16.23 8.11 2.27
CA MET A 1 -15.12 8.62 1.43
C MET A 1 -15.40 8.21 0.00
N GLN A 2 -14.96 9.00 -0.97
CA GLN A 2 -15.16 8.77 -2.40
C GLN A 2 -13.79 8.49 -3.02
N VAL A 3 -13.69 7.44 -3.81
CA VAL A 3 -12.48 7.11 -4.58
C VAL A 3 -12.88 7.08 -6.04
N THR A 4 -12.14 7.80 -6.89
CA THR A 4 -12.34 7.82 -8.33
C THR A 4 -11.14 7.17 -8.99
N SER A 5 -11.37 6.15 -9.81
CA SER A 5 -10.31 5.49 -10.57
C SER A 5 -9.83 6.37 -11.72
N SER A 6 -8.68 6.04 -12.30
CA SER A 6 -8.17 6.70 -13.51
C SER A 6 -9.10 6.53 -14.72
N PHE A 7 -10.01 5.55 -14.69
CA PHE A 7 -11.04 5.32 -15.70
C PHE A 7 -12.32 6.14 -15.46
N GLY A 8 -12.34 6.99 -14.41
CA GLY A 8 -13.48 7.86 -14.08
C GLY A 8 -14.59 7.18 -13.28
N GLU A 9 -14.44 5.89 -12.97
CA GLU A 9 -15.38 5.16 -12.12
C GLU A 9 -15.27 5.66 -10.68
N THR A 10 -16.41 5.91 -10.06
CA THR A 10 -16.47 6.40 -8.70
C THR A 10 -17.07 5.36 -7.78
N VAL A 11 -16.36 5.07 -6.71
CA VAL A 11 -16.81 4.18 -5.64
C VAL A 11 -16.97 4.99 -4.37
N VAL A 12 -18.11 4.84 -3.71
CA VAL A 12 -18.37 5.42 -2.40
C VAL A 12 -18.39 4.31 -1.37
N THR A 13 -17.54 4.44 -0.36
CA THR A 13 -17.46 3.48 0.74
C THR A 13 -17.42 4.22 2.08
N ARG A 14 -17.96 3.56 3.11
CA ARG A 14 -17.99 4.04 4.49
C ARG A 14 -17.37 3.05 5.46
N LYS A 15 -16.89 1.91 4.96
CA LYS A 15 -16.27 0.89 5.79
C LYS A 15 -14.78 1.16 5.91
N LEU A 16 -14.35 1.27 7.16
CA LEU A 16 -12.96 1.48 7.53
C LEU A 16 -12.58 0.38 8.51
N TYR A 17 -11.47 -0.28 8.23
CA TYR A 17 -10.85 -1.26 9.10
C TYR A 17 -9.57 -0.63 9.63
N ARG A 18 -9.44 -0.56 10.96
CA ARG A 18 -8.31 0.13 11.59
C ARG A 18 -7.28 -0.85 12.10
N ILE A 19 -5.99 -0.47 12.04
CA ILE A 19 -4.87 -1.23 12.59
C ILE A 19 -4.86 -2.68 12.04
N CYS A 20 -5.16 -2.84 10.76
CA CYS A 20 -5.07 -4.12 10.08
C CYS A 20 -3.60 -4.57 9.99
N PRO A 21 -3.29 -5.86 10.23
CA PRO A 21 -1.94 -6.37 10.09
C PRO A 21 -1.62 -6.60 8.60
N LEU A 22 -0.77 -5.76 8.02
CA LEU A 22 -0.18 -6.00 6.70
C LEU A 22 1.14 -6.75 6.86
N SER A 23 1.21 -7.99 6.39
CA SER A 23 2.46 -8.76 6.42
C SER A 23 3.28 -8.54 5.15
N VAL A 24 4.53 -8.10 5.31
CA VAL A 24 5.50 -7.93 4.21
C VAL A 24 6.79 -8.64 4.61
N GLN A 25 7.15 -9.70 3.87
CA GLN A 25 8.36 -10.51 4.12
C GLN A 25 8.51 -10.98 5.58
N GLY A 26 7.40 -11.33 6.25
CA GLY A 26 7.41 -11.80 7.64
C GLY A 26 7.36 -10.70 8.70
N HIS A 27 7.42 -9.43 8.30
CA HIS A 27 7.23 -8.29 9.19
C HIS A 27 5.79 -7.79 9.12
N VAL A 28 5.24 -7.32 10.23
CA VAL A 28 3.87 -6.81 10.32
C VAL A 28 3.89 -5.30 10.42
N PHE A 29 3.15 -4.65 9.53
CA PHE A 29 2.95 -3.21 9.50
C PHE A 29 1.47 -2.90 9.75
N PRO A 30 1.13 -2.14 10.80
CA PRO A 30 -0.24 -1.68 11.00
C PRO A 30 -0.68 -0.75 9.87
N VAL A 31 -1.91 -0.91 9.39
CA VAL A 31 -2.49 -0.03 8.37
C VAL A 31 -3.99 0.15 8.58
N ASP A 32 -4.48 1.37 8.38
CA ASP A 32 -5.90 1.63 8.28
C ASP A 32 -6.35 1.41 6.81
N LEU A 33 -7.30 0.51 6.60
CA LEU A 33 -7.78 0.10 5.29
C LEU A 33 -9.22 0.51 5.04
N MET A 34 -9.49 0.88 3.79
CA MET A 34 -10.83 1.21 3.33
C MET A 34 -11.30 0.15 2.32
N GLU A 35 -12.51 -0.38 2.52
CA GLU A 35 -13.05 -1.40 1.63
C GLU A 35 -13.52 -0.77 0.32
N LEU A 36 -12.93 -1.22 -0.81
CA LEU A 36 -13.30 -0.80 -2.15
C LEU A 36 -13.69 -2.02 -3.00
N PRO A 37 -14.89 -2.06 -3.60
CA PRO A 37 -15.22 -3.04 -4.63
C PRO A 37 -14.39 -2.77 -5.89
N CYS A 38 -13.19 -3.34 -5.93
CA CYS A 38 -12.27 -3.28 -7.06
C CYS A 38 -11.81 -4.70 -7.44
N TYR A 39 -11.58 -4.93 -8.72
CA TYR A 39 -11.13 -6.22 -9.23
C TYR A 39 -9.63 -6.17 -9.52
N GLY A 40 -8.91 -7.22 -9.13
CA GLY A 40 -7.50 -7.43 -9.48
C GLY A 40 -6.47 -6.75 -8.57
N ILE A 41 -6.90 -6.03 -7.52
CA ILE A 41 -6.01 -5.45 -6.51
C ILE A 41 -6.60 -5.74 -5.12
N ASP A 42 -5.83 -6.38 -4.24
CA ASP A 42 -6.29 -6.72 -2.90
C ASP A 42 -6.22 -5.53 -1.92
N VAL A 43 -5.15 -4.72 -2.04
CA VAL A 43 -4.85 -3.63 -1.09
C VAL A 43 -4.25 -2.43 -1.83
N PHE A 44 -4.75 -1.23 -1.51
CA PHE A 44 -4.12 0.04 -1.86
C PHE A 44 -3.45 0.64 -0.62
N LEU A 45 -2.21 1.09 -0.78
CA LEU A 45 -1.48 1.81 0.27
C LEU A 45 -1.38 3.28 -0.11
N GLY A 46 -1.85 4.13 0.80
CA GLY A 46 -1.79 5.58 0.64
C GLY A 46 -0.39 6.14 0.90
N ILE A 47 -0.19 7.39 0.48
CA ILE A 47 1.05 8.14 0.72
C ILE A 47 1.24 8.41 2.22
N ASP A 48 0.15 8.59 2.96
CA ASP A 48 0.13 8.72 4.42
C ASP A 48 0.78 7.51 5.10
N TRP A 49 0.35 6.29 4.74
CA TRP A 49 0.93 5.06 5.27
C TRP A 49 2.40 4.90 4.88
N LEU A 50 2.75 5.22 3.63
CA LEU A 50 4.14 5.20 3.16
C LEU A 50 5.02 6.18 3.96
N THR A 51 4.49 7.37 4.26
CA THR A 51 5.19 8.42 5.03
C THR A 51 5.41 8.00 6.48
N GLU A 52 4.38 7.42 7.12
CA GLU A 52 4.47 6.89 8.49
C GLU A 52 5.61 5.87 8.63
N HIS A 53 5.77 5.01 7.63
CA HIS A 53 6.80 3.97 7.59
C HIS A 53 8.11 4.41 6.93
N ARG A 54 8.26 5.73 6.67
CA ARG A 54 9.45 6.36 6.08
C ARG A 54 9.92 5.63 4.83
N SER A 55 8.95 5.24 4.01
CA SER A 55 9.16 4.37 2.87
C SER A 55 9.91 5.13 1.77
N VAL A 56 10.82 4.45 1.08
CA VAL A 56 11.49 4.96 -0.12
C VAL A 56 10.95 4.20 -1.32
N VAL A 57 10.37 4.91 -2.27
CA VAL A 57 9.89 4.34 -3.53
C VAL A 57 10.88 4.71 -4.64
N ASP A 58 11.49 3.69 -5.22
CA ASP A 58 12.39 3.81 -6.36
C ASP A 58 11.70 3.25 -7.61
N PHE A 59 11.36 4.14 -8.54
CA PHE A 59 10.65 3.77 -9.76
C PHE A 59 11.56 3.16 -10.82
N ASP A 60 12.85 3.47 -10.83
CA ASP A 60 13.79 3.01 -11.86
C ASP A 60 14.01 1.51 -11.72
N VAL A 61 14.18 1.04 -10.49
CA VAL A 61 14.34 -0.40 -10.18
C VAL A 61 13.06 -1.06 -9.70
N LYS A 62 11.94 -0.33 -9.68
CA LYS A 62 10.62 -0.79 -9.20
C LYS A 62 10.69 -1.34 -7.77
N ARG A 63 11.26 -0.60 -6.81
CA ARG A 63 11.44 -1.05 -5.42
C ARG A 63 10.72 -0.14 -4.45
N VAL A 64 10.20 -0.74 -3.38
CA VAL A 64 9.73 -0.03 -2.19
C VAL A 64 10.52 -0.54 -1.00
N THR A 65 11.19 0.37 -0.31
CA THR A 65 11.93 0.07 0.92
C THR A 65 11.14 0.60 2.11
N LEU A 66 10.75 -0.30 3.03
CA LEU A 66 10.08 0.02 4.29
C LEU A 66 11.11 -0.02 5.42
N LYS A 67 11.05 0.95 6.34
CA LYS A 67 11.98 1.01 7.49
C LYS A 67 11.31 0.55 8.77
N LEU A 68 11.99 -0.31 9.51
CA LEU A 68 11.60 -0.71 10.87
C LEU A 68 12.32 0.13 11.93
N ALA A 69 11.87 -0.01 13.18
CA ALA A 69 12.33 0.80 14.31
C ALA A 69 13.83 0.63 14.63
N ASP A 70 14.43 -0.49 14.25
CA ASP A 70 15.83 -0.84 14.43
C ASP A 70 16.72 -0.46 13.22
N ASN A 71 16.20 0.34 12.30
CA ASN A 71 16.79 0.64 10.99
C ASN A 71 16.93 -0.57 10.06
N TYR A 72 16.29 -1.70 10.38
CA TYR A 72 16.17 -2.79 9.42
C TYR A 72 15.29 -2.36 8.25
N GLU A 73 15.69 -2.76 7.04
CA GLU A 73 14.99 -2.41 5.81
C GLU A 73 14.35 -3.65 5.17
N VAL A 74 13.05 -3.57 4.93
CA VAL A 74 12.31 -4.56 4.14
C VAL A 74 12.17 -4.00 2.73
N VAL A 75 12.64 -4.74 1.73
CA VAL A 75 12.62 -4.29 0.34
C VAL A 75 11.69 -5.16 -0.50
N VAL A 76 10.61 -4.55 -0.98
CA VAL A 76 9.67 -5.15 -1.92
C VAL A 76 10.09 -4.77 -3.34
N VAL A 77 10.16 -5.75 -4.23
CA VAL A 77 10.46 -5.55 -5.66
C VAL A 77 9.17 -5.77 -6.43
N GLY A 78 8.78 -4.78 -7.23
CA GLY A 78 7.63 -4.86 -8.11
C GLY A 78 7.86 -5.85 -9.25
N GLU A 79 6.76 -6.43 -9.74
CA GLU A 79 6.83 -7.41 -10.82
C GLU A 79 7.38 -6.78 -12.11
N ASN A 80 8.12 -7.57 -12.89
CA ASN A 80 8.59 -7.15 -14.20
C ASN A 80 7.52 -7.38 -15.29
N VAL A 81 6.31 -6.88 -15.04
CA VAL A 81 5.24 -6.89 -16.03
C VAL A 81 5.36 -5.62 -16.88
N LYS A 82 5.33 -5.79 -18.21
CA LYS A 82 5.13 -4.71 -19.16
C LYS A 82 3.63 -4.66 -19.45
N PHE A 83 3.01 -3.54 -19.12
CA PHE A 83 1.63 -3.24 -19.53
C PHE A 83 1.62 -2.75 -20.97
#